data_AF-A0A3P1UZW0-F1
#
_entry.id   AF-A0A3P1UZW0-F1
#
_cell.length_a   1.000
_cell.length_b   1.000
_cell.length_c   1.000
_cell.angle_alpha   90.00
_cell.angle_beta   90.00
_cell.angle_gamma   90.00
#
_symmetry.space_group_name_H-M   'P 1'
#
loop_
_entity.id
_entity.type
_entity.pdbx_description
1 polymer ?
#
loop_
_entity_poly.entity_id
_entity_poly.type
_entity_poly.pdbx_seq_one_letter_code
_entity_poly.pdbx_strand_id
1 'polypeptide(L)'
;MHVAVKLLRITAASVVAASVFSTAVQAACTQNRGIYQDRDGAYTLTFQPLQSNDLKMTPAPTNEFTITANDKPEFKLSGMVIWPEEGVARPYALITYNCKGDGSNAEDLDDCSIWQSVIYALKESAEADVLPKADEPAAQAVLFPDLVTALDGYDFGAAKPEKPLQWEVFRFQGCTPDEN
;
A
#
# COMPACT_ATOMS: atom_id res chain seq x y z
N MET A 1 44.27 43.15 -57.55
CA MET A 1 43.97 41.91 -58.30
C MET A 1 43.75 40.78 -57.31
N HIS A 2 42.68 40.01 -57.51
CA HIS A 2 42.29 38.74 -56.86
C HIS A 2 41.61 38.79 -55.48
N VAL A 3 40.29 38.63 -55.58
CA VAL A 3 39.30 38.19 -54.59
C VAL A 3 39.63 36.76 -54.12
N ALA A 4 39.46 36.48 -52.82
CA ALA A 4 39.24 35.12 -52.34
C ALA A 4 38.30 35.13 -51.12
N VAL A 5 37.17 34.47 -51.31
CA VAL A 5 36.00 34.29 -50.44
C VAL A 5 36.21 33.06 -49.53
N LYS A 6 35.41 32.97 -48.44
CA LYS A 6 35.18 31.83 -47.51
C LYS A 6 36.24 31.69 -46.38
N LEU A 7 35.89 31.45 -45.11
CA LEU A 7 34.73 30.79 -44.52
C LEU A 7 34.32 31.48 -43.20
N LEU A 8 33.00 31.65 -43.03
CA LEU A 8 32.34 31.92 -41.77
C LEU A 8 32.40 30.64 -40.92
N ARG A 9 33.16 30.64 -39.81
CA ARG A 9 33.10 29.57 -38.80
C ARG A 9 32.06 29.97 -37.75
N ILE A 10 30.84 29.45 -37.89
CA ILE A 10 29.83 29.52 -36.84
C ILE A 10 30.22 28.46 -35.80
N THR A 11 30.84 28.88 -34.70
CA THR A 11 31.00 28.05 -33.50
C THR A 11 29.63 27.86 -32.85
N ALA A 12 29.02 26.69 -33.06
CA ALA A 12 27.86 26.25 -32.30
C ALA A 12 28.31 25.95 -30.85
N ALA A 13 27.94 26.81 -29.91
CA ALA A 13 28.07 26.52 -28.48
C ALA A 13 26.90 25.63 -28.05
N SER A 14 27.09 24.32 -28.06
CA SER A 14 26.17 23.37 -27.40
C SER A 14 26.36 23.48 -25.89
N VAL A 15 25.47 24.23 -25.22
CA VAL A 15 25.32 24.16 -23.76
C VAL A 15 24.59 22.85 -23.45
N VAL A 16 25.35 21.84 -23.04
CA VAL A 16 24.79 20.60 -22.47
C VAL A 16 24.23 20.97 -21.09
N ALA A 17 22.91 21.15 -21.01
CA ALA A 17 22.22 21.23 -19.74
C ALA A 17 22.25 19.83 -19.11
N ALA A 18 23.22 19.60 -18.22
CA ALA A 18 23.22 18.44 -17.34
C ALA A 18 22.08 18.62 -16.32
N SER A 19 20.87 18.20 -16.71
CA SER A 19 19.79 17.92 -15.78
C SER A 19 20.23 16.77 -14.89
N VAL A 20 20.82 17.10 -13.74
CA VAL A 20 20.90 16.19 -12.59
C VAL A 20 19.47 15.87 -12.20
N PHE A 21 18.93 14.78 -12.74
CA PHE A 21 17.82 14.10 -12.10
C PHE A 21 18.37 13.63 -10.76
N SER A 22 18.05 14.36 -9.70
CA SER A 22 18.16 13.85 -8.35
C SER A 22 17.31 12.58 -8.30
N THR A 23 17.93 11.42 -8.51
CA THR A 23 17.38 10.18 -7.96
C THR A 23 17.43 10.39 -6.46
N ALA A 24 16.34 10.92 -5.91
CA ALA A 24 16.15 10.88 -4.48
C ALA A 24 16.42 9.43 -4.08
N VAL A 25 17.48 9.24 -3.29
CA VAL A 25 17.67 8.00 -2.55
C VAL A 25 16.46 7.92 -1.65
N GLN A 26 15.41 7.31 -2.17
CA GLN A 26 14.31 6.81 -1.40
C GLN A 26 14.99 5.78 -0.50
N ALA A 27 15.22 6.14 0.76
CA ALA A 27 15.48 5.13 1.78
C ALA A 27 14.42 4.05 1.52
N ALA A 28 14.88 2.85 1.16
CA ALA A 28 14.04 1.87 0.48
C ALA A 28 12.80 1.64 1.35
N CYS A 29 11.64 2.08 0.86
CA CYS A 29 10.40 1.98 1.60
C CYS A 29 10.15 0.51 1.90
N THR A 30 10.03 0.14 3.16
CA THR A 30 9.67 -1.21 3.55
C THR A 30 8.16 -1.37 3.57
N GLN A 31 7.67 -2.58 3.34
CA GLN A 31 6.23 -2.85 3.24
C GLN A 31 5.45 -2.37 4.46
N ASN A 32 6.01 -2.51 5.66
CA ASN A 32 5.40 -2.08 6.93
C ASN A 32 5.23 -0.57 7.10
N ARG A 33 5.65 0.24 6.11
CA ARG A 33 5.50 1.70 6.11
C ARG A 33 4.77 2.22 4.87
N GLY A 34 4.43 1.35 3.94
CA GLY A 34 3.87 1.75 2.66
C GLY A 34 2.49 2.42 2.81
N ILE A 35 2.33 3.54 2.10
CA ILE A 35 1.06 4.24 1.92
C ILE A 35 0.61 4.01 0.48
N TYR A 36 -0.64 3.63 0.31
CA TYR A 36 -1.24 3.27 -0.97
C TYR A 36 -2.62 3.93 -1.11
N GLN A 37 -3.07 4.15 -2.33
CA GLN A 37 -4.40 4.70 -2.62
C GLN A 37 -5.11 3.88 -3.68
N ASP A 38 -6.43 3.76 -3.56
CA ASP A 38 -7.24 3.19 -4.62
C ASP A 38 -7.20 4.07 -5.88
N ARG A 39 -7.71 3.53 -7.00
CA ARG A 39 -7.63 4.20 -8.31
C ARG A 39 -8.21 5.61 -8.29
N ASP A 40 -9.30 5.81 -7.56
CA ASP A 40 -10.05 7.08 -7.58
C ASP A 40 -9.64 8.00 -6.41
N GLY A 41 -8.67 7.59 -5.59
CA GLY A 41 -8.20 8.34 -4.42
C GLY A 41 -9.27 8.55 -3.36
N ALA A 42 -10.28 7.67 -3.31
CA ALA A 42 -11.34 7.68 -2.32
C ALA A 42 -10.91 7.02 -1.00
N TYR A 43 -9.98 6.07 -1.05
CA TYR A 43 -9.50 5.33 0.10
C TYR A 43 -7.97 5.28 0.14
N THR A 44 -7.44 5.35 1.36
CA THR A 44 -6.02 5.25 1.63
C THR A 44 -5.75 4.00 2.47
N LEU A 45 -4.84 3.16 1.99
CA LEU A 45 -4.28 2.01 2.71
C LEU A 45 -2.93 2.42 3.30
N THR A 46 -2.75 2.27 4.60
CA THR A 46 -1.51 2.60 5.30
C THR A 46 -1.04 1.39 6.08
N PHE A 47 0.13 0.85 5.73
CA PHE A 47 0.82 -0.16 6.53
C PHE A 47 1.55 0.48 7.71
N GLN A 48 1.63 -0.26 8.81
CA GLN A 48 2.30 0.13 10.04
C GLN A 48 3.18 -1.01 10.58
N PRO A 49 4.28 -0.69 11.29
CA PRO A 49 5.02 -1.68 12.05
C PRO A 49 4.14 -2.38 13.07
N LEU A 50 4.34 -3.69 13.26
CA LEU A 50 3.66 -4.45 14.30
C LEU A 50 3.87 -3.82 15.67
N GLN A 51 2.79 -3.63 16.40
CA GLN A 51 2.88 -3.29 17.81
C GLN A 51 3.10 -4.61 18.57
N SER A 52 4.37 -4.86 18.92
CA SER A 52 4.96 -6.16 19.30
C SER A 52 4.37 -6.92 20.49
N ASN A 53 3.23 -6.50 21.04
CA ASN A 53 2.72 -6.97 22.33
C ASN A 53 1.22 -7.23 22.40
N ASP A 54 0.45 -6.90 21.37
CA ASP A 54 -1.01 -6.85 21.51
C ASP A 54 -1.76 -7.95 20.77
N LEU A 55 -1.16 -8.74 19.87
CA LEU A 55 -1.90 -9.77 19.10
C LEU A 55 -1.42 -11.20 19.44
N LYS A 56 -2.22 -11.96 20.19
CA LYS A 56 -2.03 -13.37 20.54
C LYS A 56 -2.61 -14.30 19.45
N MET A 57 -2.10 -14.18 18.23
CA MET A 57 -2.48 -15.06 17.13
C MET A 57 -1.32 -15.97 16.71
N THR A 58 -1.66 -17.17 16.23
CA THR A 58 -0.70 -18.15 15.72
C THR A 58 -1.15 -18.59 14.32
N PRO A 59 -0.36 -18.33 13.26
CA PRO A 59 0.90 -17.58 13.25
C PRO A 59 0.71 -16.11 13.63
N ALA A 60 1.78 -15.51 14.18
CA ALA A 60 1.76 -14.09 14.50
C ALA A 60 1.60 -13.24 13.23
N PRO A 61 0.84 -12.13 13.29
CA PRO A 61 0.76 -11.20 12.18
C PRO A 61 2.15 -10.66 11.86
N THR A 62 2.39 -10.39 10.59
CA THR A 62 3.68 -9.87 10.08
C THR A 62 3.62 -8.37 9.79
N ASN A 63 2.43 -7.87 9.48
CA ASN A 63 2.17 -6.45 9.24
C ASN A 63 0.77 -6.12 9.72
N GLU A 64 0.58 -4.86 10.11
CA GLU A 64 -0.74 -4.26 10.31
C GLU A 64 -0.96 -3.17 9.26
N PHE A 65 -2.22 -2.90 8.96
CA PHE A 65 -2.59 -1.81 8.07
C PHE A 65 -3.97 -1.26 8.43
N THR A 66 -4.24 -0.07 7.91
CA THR A 66 -5.55 0.56 7.99
C THR A 66 -6.02 0.97 6.60
N ILE A 67 -7.31 0.79 6.31
CA ILE A 67 -7.96 1.37 5.13
C ILE A 67 -8.94 2.44 5.62
N THR A 68 -8.73 3.70 5.21
CA THR A 68 -9.57 4.83 5.60
C THR A 68 -10.22 5.47 4.39
N ALA A 69 -11.48 5.91 4.54
CA ALA A 69 -12.16 6.69 3.52
C ALA A 69 -11.72 8.16 3.63
N ASN A 70 -11.32 8.76 2.51
CA ASN A 70 -10.78 10.12 2.50
C ASN A 70 -11.87 11.19 2.70
N ASP A 71 -13.12 10.89 2.34
CA ASP A 71 -14.30 11.73 2.61
C ASP A 71 -14.85 11.55 4.03
N LYS A 72 -14.39 10.52 4.75
CA LYS A 72 -14.84 10.18 6.09
C LYS A 72 -13.72 9.56 6.93
N PRO A 73 -12.75 10.35 7.41
CA PRO A 73 -11.52 9.82 8.03
C PRO A 73 -11.75 9.00 9.31
N GLU A 74 -12.89 9.17 9.98
CA GLU A 74 -13.31 8.34 11.11
C GLU A 74 -13.72 6.92 10.71
N PHE A 75 -14.06 6.70 9.43
CA PHE A 75 -14.25 5.37 8.88
C PHE A 75 -12.89 4.71 8.70
N LYS A 76 -12.59 3.74 9.56
CA LYS A 76 -11.34 2.98 9.56
C LYS A 76 -11.64 1.49 9.58
N LEU A 77 -11.14 0.79 8.57
CA LEU A 77 -10.96 -0.65 8.59
C LEU A 77 -9.58 -0.95 9.15
N SER A 78 -9.50 -1.89 10.08
CA SER A 78 -8.22 -2.40 10.59
C SER A 78 -7.91 -3.70 9.89
N GLY A 79 -6.66 -3.93 9.54
CA GLY A 79 -6.27 -5.18 8.90
C GLY A 79 -4.89 -5.64 9.33
N MET A 80 -4.66 -6.93 9.13
CA MET A 80 -3.46 -7.62 9.54
C MET A 80 -3.09 -8.67 8.51
N VAL A 81 -1.79 -8.82 8.25
CA VAL A 81 -1.25 -9.78 7.29
C VAL A 81 -0.61 -10.93 8.02
N ILE A 82 -1.06 -12.15 7.74
CA ILE A 82 -0.54 -13.37 8.35
C ILE A 82 0.14 -14.20 7.27
N TRP A 83 1.39 -14.57 7.53
CA TRP A 83 2.13 -15.52 6.70
C TRP A 83 2.00 -16.92 7.29
N PRO A 84 1.66 -17.93 6.47
CA PRO A 84 1.70 -19.32 6.91
C PRO A 84 3.13 -19.73 7.31
N GLU A 85 3.28 -20.41 8.45
CA GLU A 85 4.56 -20.97 8.90
C GLU A 85 4.95 -22.23 8.11
N GLU A 86 3.95 -22.99 7.65
CA GLU A 86 4.12 -24.21 6.88
C GLU A 86 3.31 -24.17 5.58
N GLY A 87 3.75 -24.94 4.57
CA GLY A 87 3.04 -25.08 3.30
C GLY A 87 3.38 -24.01 2.26
N VAL A 88 2.40 -23.63 1.44
CA VAL A 88 2.61 -22.67 0.36
C VAL A 88 2.68 -21.27 0.94
N ALA A 89 3.77 -20.54 0.64
CA ALA A 89 4.03 -19.19 1.11
C ALA A 89 3.05 -18.18 0.49
N ARG A 90 1.79 -18.16 0.97
CA ARG A 90 0.73 -17.26 0.50
C ARG A 90 0.17 -16.49 1.69
N PRO A 91 0.55 -15.22 1.85
CA PRO A 91 0.01 -14.40 2.92
C PRO A 91 -1.48 -14.15 2.68
N TYR A 92 -2.25 -14.15 3.77
CA TYR A 92 -3.63 -13.69 3.76
C TYR A 92 -3.77 -12.50 4.70
N ALA A 93 -4.80 -11.70 4.47
CA ALA A 93 -5.18 -10.68 5.41
C ALA A 93 -6.55 -10.95 6.01
N LEU A 94 -6.70 -10.50 7.24
CA LEU A 94 -7.97 -10.35 7.92
C LEU A 94 -8.24 -8.85 8.03
N ILE A 95 -9.44 -8.43 7.66
CA ILE A 95 -9.91 -7.06 7.80
C ILE A 95 -11.12 -7.06 8.73
N THR A 96 -11.09 -6.15 9.69
CA THR A 96 -12.14 -5.97 10.69
C THR A 96 -12.64 -4.54 10.73
N TYR A 97 -13.83 -4.37 11.29
CA TYR A 97 -14.44 -3.07 11.51
C TYR A 97 -15.04 -2.97 12.91
N ASN A 98 -14.59 -1.97 13.68
CA ASN A 98 -15.14 -1.62 14.99
C ASN A 98 -15.25 -2.81 15.98
N CYS A 99 -14.20 -3.62 16.06
CA CYS A 99 -14.13 -4.72 17.03
C CYS A 99 -14.23 -4.22 18.48
N LYS A 100 -14.95 -4.97 19.30
CA LYS A 100 -14.95 -4.76 20.75
C LYS A 100 -13.79 -5.56 21.35
N GLY A 101 -13.05 -4.96 22.28
CA GLY A 101 -11.83 -5.57 22.84
C GLY A 101 -10.57 -4.91 22.27
N ASP A 102 -9.40 -5.39 22.70
CA ASP A 102 -8.09 -4.90 22.22
C ASP A 102 -7.63 -5.61 20.93
N GLY A 103 -8.48 -6.49 20.36
CA GLY A 103 -8.16 -7.26 19.17
C GLY A 103 -7.10 -8.33 19.38
N SER A 104 -6.72 -8.59 20.64
CA SER A 104 -5.59 -9.44 20.97
C SER A 104 -5.83 -10.92 20.77
N ASN A 105 -7.06 -11.39 20.91
CA ASN A 105 -7.39 -12.80 20.75
C ASN A 105 -8.16 -13.01 19.45
N ALA A 106 -7.92 -14.13 18.78
CA ALA A 106 -8.58 -14.45 17.52
C ALA A 106 -10.11 -14.50 17.68
N GLU A 107 -10.61 -14.97 18.83
CA GLU A 107 -12.04 -15.06 19.12
C GLU A 107 -12.71 -13.69 19.23
N ASP A 108 -11.98 -12.63 19.60
CA ASP A 108 -12.51 -11.27 19.67
C ASP A 108 -12.70 -10.66 18.26
N LEU A 109 -12.08 -11.25 17.24
CA LEU A 109 -12.12 -10.77 15.86
C LEU A 109 -13.31 -11.33 15.06
N ASP A 110 -13.82 -12.52 15.41
CA ASP A 110 -14.88 -13.18 14.64
C ASP A 110 -16.15 -12.33 14.51
N ASP A 111 -16.55 -11.63 15.58
CA ASP A 111 -17.78 -10.83 15.63
C ASP A 111 -17.72 -9.54 14.78
N CYS A 112 -16.52 -9.12 14.38
CA CYS A 112 -16.26 -7.85 13.69
C CYS A 112 -15.45 -8.01 12.40
N SER A 113 -15.18 -9.25 12.00
CA SER A 113 -14.48 -9.58 10.77
C SER A 113 -15.37 -9.33 9.57
N ILE A 114 -14.86 -8.58 8.60
CA ILE A 114 -15.60 -8.20 7.40
C ILE A 114 -15.08 -8.91 6.15
N TRP A 115 -13.81 -9.26 6.12
CA TRP A 115 -13.17 -9.88 4.97
C TRP A 115 -11.94 -10.66 5.41
N GLN A 116 -11.74 -11.84 4.83
CA GLN A 116 -10.53 -12.63 4.99
C GLN A 116 -10.21 -13.37 3.69
N SER A 117 -9.06 -13.09 3.10
CA SER A 117 -8.58 -13.81 1.92
C SER A 117 -7.10 -13.60 1.67
N VAL A 118 -6.57 -14.35 0.70
CA VAL A 118 -5.21 -14.16 0.19
C VAL A 118 -5.08 -12.79 -0.46
N ILE A 119 -3.99 -12.09 -0.14
CA ILE A 119 -3.64 -10.79 -0.73
C ILE A 119 -2.42 -10.94 -1.64
N TYR A 120 -2.30 -10.02 -2.61
CA TYR A 120 -1.21 -10.05 -3.58
C TYR A 120 -0.55 -8.69 -3.71
N ALA A 121 0.76 -8.72 -3.97
CA ALA A 121 1.42 -7.60 -4.63
C ALA A 121 1.18 -7.67 -6.13
N LEU A 122 1.10 -6.52 -6.79
CA LEU A 122 1.14 -6.44 -8.25
C LEU A 122 2.42 -5.75 -8.70
N LYS A 123 3.06 -6.34 -9.72
CA LYS A 123 4.21 -5.75 -10.43
C LYS A 123 3.74 -4.76 -11.49
N GLU A 124 4.65 -3.96 -12.05
CA GLU A 124 4.36 -3.04 -13.19
C GLU A 124 3.71 -3.78 -14.37
N SER A 125 4.09 -5.03 -14.60
CA SER A 125 3.53 -5.89 -15.66
C SER A 125 2.12 -6.40 -15.37
N ALA A 126 1.50 -6.01 -14.25
CA ALA A 126 0.25 -6.56 -13.71
C ALA A 126 0.30 -8.05 -13.33
N GLU A 127 1.50 -8.65 -13.26
CA GLU A 127 1.70 -9.95 -12.65
C GLU A 127 1.49 -9.88 -11.14
N ALA A 128 0.77 -10.85 -10.61
CA ALA A 128 0.61 -11.02 -9.17
C ALA A 128 1.83 -11.72 -8.56
N ASP A 129 2.21 -11.29 -7.38
CA ASP A 129 3.21 -11.91 -6.53
C ASP A 129 2.69 -11.99 -5.08
N VAL A 130 3.41 -12.71 -4.23
CA VAL A 130 3.15 -12.66 -2.78
C VAL A 130 3.38 -11.23 -2.27
N LEU A 131 2.58 -10.77 -1.31
CA LEU A 131 2.87 -9.50 -0.65
C LEU A 131 4.28 -9.59 -0.02
N PRO A 132 5.14 -8.56 -0.12
CA PRO A 132 6.43 -8.55 0.57
C PRO A 132 6.26 -8.69 2.09
N LYS A 133 7.29 -9.23 2.75
CA LYS A 133 7.39 -9.20 4.22
C LYS A 133 7.61 -7.77 4.72
N ALA A 134 7.42 -7.57 6.02
CA ALA A 134 7.42 -6.25 6.66
C ALA A 134 8.64 -5.38 6.33
N ASP A 135 9.83 -5.98 6.37
CA ASP A 135 11.14 -5.36 6.16
C ASP A 135 11.64 -5.43 4.70
N GLU A 136 10.86 -6.05 3.82
CA GLU A 136 11.15 -6.12 2.39
C GLU A 136 10.67 -4.85 1.67
N PRO A 137 11.21 -4.54 0.47
CA PRO A 137 10.75 -3.40 -0.32
C PRO A 137 9.24 -3.42 -0.54
N ALA A 138 8.60 -2.27 -0.31
CA ALA A 138 7.17 -2.09 -0.45
C ALA A 138 6.70 -2.49 -1.86
N ALA A 139 5.57 -3.18 -1.92
CA ALA A 139 4.92 -3.51 -3.17
C ALA A 139 4.57 -2.23 -3.95
N GLN A 140 4.51 -2.33 -5.28
CA GLN A 140 4.08 -1.19 -6.10
C GLN A 140 2.56 -0.99 -6.05
N ALA A 141 1.83 -2.09 -5.89
CA ALA A 141 0.42 -2.08 -5.58
C ALA A 141 0.04 -3.33 -4.80
N VAL A 142 -1.04 -3.23 -4.02
CA VAL A 142 -1.62 -4.32 -3.25
C VAL A 142 -3.04 -4.56 -3.76
N LEU A 143 -3.38 -5.83 -3.99
CA LEU A 143 -4.71 -6.29 -4.39
C LEU A 143 -5.37 -7.05 -3.24
N PHE A 144 -6.61 -6.68 -2.93
CA PHE A 144 -7.51 -7.35 -1.98
C PHE A 144 -8.70 -7.96 -2.72
N PRO A 145 -8.60 -9.20 -3.25
CA PRO A 145 -9.64 -9.77 -4.08
C PRO A 145 -11.00 -9.81 -3.39
N ASP A 146 -12.04 -9.35 -4.09
CA ASP A 146 -13.44 -9.38 -3.65
C ASP A 146 -13.75 -8.54 -2.39
N LEU A 147 -12.83 -7.64 -1.99
CA LEU A 147 -13.03 -6.71 -0.88
C LEU A 147 -14.24 -5.78 -1.10
N VAL A 148 -14.47 -5.28 -2.32
CA VAL A 148 -15.59 -4.38 -2.62
C VAL A 148 -16.92 -5.08 -2.34
N THR A 149 -17.07 -6.34 -2.76
CA THR A 149 -18.26 -7.15 -2.49
C THR A 149 -18.47 -7.36 -0.99
N ALA A 150 -17.40 -7.67 -0.25
CA ALA A 150 -17.48 -7.86 1.20
C ALA A 150 -17.87 -6.57 1.94
N LEU A 151 -17.36 -5.41 1.52
CA LEU A 151 -17.77 -4.11 2.07
C LEU A 151 -19.22 -3.76 1.72
N ASP A 152 -19.68 -4.06 0.51
CA ASP A 152 -21.07 -3.79 0.11
C ASP A 152 -22.07 -4.65 0.92
N GLY A 153 -21.68 -5.87 1.27
CA GLY A 153 -22.48 -6.78 2.10
C GLY A 153 -22.56 -6.40 3.59
N TYR A 154 -21.73 -5.48 4.06
CA TYR A 154 -21.70 -5.06 5.47
C TYR A 154 -22.50 -3.77 5.71
N ASP A 155 -23.33 -3.76 6.77
CA ASP A 155 -24.07 -2.57 7.17
C ASP A 155 -23.23 -1.68 8.12
N PHE A 156 -22.59 -0.66 7.56
CA PHE A 156 -21.84 0.34 8.31
C PHE A 156 -22.74 1.40 8.99
N GLY A 157 -24.06 1.36 8.79
CA GLY A 157 -25.00 2.33 9.32
C GLY A 157 -24.59 3.79 9.03
N ALA A 158 -24.68 4.65 10.04
CA ALA A 158 -24.31 6.06 9.94
C ALA A 158 -22.82 6.30 9.68
N ALA A 159 -21.96 5.29 9.85
CA ALA A 159 -20.53 5.40 9.61
C ALA A 159 -20.14 5.11 8.15
N LYS A 160 -21.08 4.65 7.29
CA LYS A 160 -20.81 4.40 5.87
C LYS A 160 -20.22 5.67 5.20
N PRO A 161 -19.12 5.56 4.43
CA PRO A 161 -18.61 6.66 3.60
C PRO A 161 -19.59 7.07 2.50
N GLU A 162 -19.52 8.33 2.04
CA GLU A 162 -20.38 8.79 0.93
C GLU A 162 -19.93 8.17 -0.39
N LYS A 163 -18.62 8.04 -0.58
CA LYS A 163 -18.00 7.36 -1.73
C LYS A 163 -17.63 5.93 -1.36
N PRO A 164 -18.37 4.91 -1.83
CA PRO A 164 -17.99 3.51 -1.58
C PRO A 164 -16.71 3.14 -2.33
N LEU A 165 -15.93 2.20 -1.79
CA LEU A 165 -14.77 1.63 -2.48
C LEU A 165 -15.24 1.00 -3.80
N GLN A 166 -14.60 1.37 -4.91
CA GLN A 166 -14.90 0.81 -6.24
C GLN A 166 -13.79 -0.09 -6.77
N TRP A 167 -12.57 0.03 -6.23
CA TRP A 167 -11.38 -0.67 -6.71
C TRP A 167 -10.63 -1.31 -5.56
N GLU A 168 -10.25 -2.55 -5.75
CA GLU A 168 -9.58 -3.38 -4.75
C GLU A 168 -8.06 -3.35 -4.86
N VAL A 169 -7.55 -2.56 -5.81
CA VAL A 169 -6.12 -2.36 -6.03
C VAL A 169 -5.72 -1.01 -5.49
N PHE A 170 -4.83 -1.02 -4.50
CA PHE A 170 -4.23 0.16 -3.90
C PHE A 170 -2.81 0.33 -4.43
N ARG A 171 -2.50 1.47 -5.04
CA ARG A 171 -1.19 1.78 -5.63
C ARG A 171 -0.34 2.61 -4.71
N PHE A 172 0.95 2.29 -4.66
CA PHE A 172 1.94 2.93 -3.80
C PHE A 172 2.01 4.44 -4.05
N GLN A 173 2.00 5.22 -2.97
CA GLN A 173 2.08 6.68 -2.96
C GLN A 173 3.33 7.18 -2.24
N GLY A 174 3.81 6.44 -1.24
CA GLY A 174 4.92 6.86 -0.41
C GLY A 174 5.01 6.03 0.87
N CYS A 175 5.69 6.56 1.89
CA CYS A 175 5.89 5.88 3.16
C CYS A 175 5.59 6.80 4.32
N THR A 176 5.20 6.21 5.45
CA THR A 176 5.25 6.91 6.74
C THR A 176 6.71 7.25 7.11
N PRO A 177 6.96 8.37 7.83
CA PRO A 177 8.29 8.67 8.35
C PRO A 177 8.83 7.55 9.25
N ASP A 178 10.15 7.46 9.39
CA ASP A 178 10.75 6.59 10.41
C ASP A 178 10.39 7.12 11.80
N GLU A 179 9.93 6.24 12.69
CA GLU A 179 9.82 6.56 14.11
C GLU A 179 11.24 6.64 14.68
N ASN A 180 11.72 7.87 14.94
CA ASN A 180 13.01 8.12 15.61
C ASN A 180 12.92 7.92 17.12
#